data_AF-A0AAE9LPJ2-F1
#
_entry.id   AF-A0AAE9LPJ2-F1
#
_cell.length_a   1.000
_cell.length_b   1.000
_cell.length_c   1.000
_cell.angle_alpha   90.00
_cell.angle_beta   90.00
_cell.angle_gamma   90.00
#
_symmetry.space_group_name_H-M   'P 1'
#
loop_
_entity.id
_entity.type
_entity.pdbx_description
1 polymer ?
#
loop_
_entity_poly.entity_id
_entity_poly.type
_entity_poly.pdbx_seq_one_letter_code
_entity_poly.pdbx_strand_id
1 'polypeptide(L)'
;MSWSFIFLLAAIVFFNRYLFLEPKVAIQFPMFFERMLKYSAPCLLSAICIPIIFFDHGEWRSLQGNSYFYATIFCVLVSLFLRKILISLALSLLFFYALEAWVF
;
A
#
# COMPACT_ATOMS: atom_id res chain seq x y z
N MET A 1 20.29 15.77 15.53
CA MET A 1 19.14 16.28 14.75
C MET A 1 18.11 15.21 14.39
N SER A 2 18.45 13.92 14.29
CA SER A 2 17.47 12.83 14.03
C SER A 2 16.77 12.28 15.28
N TRP A 3 17.51 12.08 16.39
CA TRP A 3 16.96 11.49 17.63
C TRP A 3 15.79 12.26 18.22
N SER A 4 15.85 13.59 18.24
CA SER A 4 14.75 14.43 18.73
C SER A 4 13.48 14.26 17.90
N PHE A 5 13.60 14.11 16.58
CA PHE A 5 12.43 13.86 15.73
C PHE A 5 11.81 12.49 15.99
N ILE A 6 12.61 11.46 16.28
CA ILE A 6 12.10 10.13 16.62
C ILE A 6 11.27 10.20 17.91
N PHE A 7 11.80 10.86 18.96
CA PHE A 7 11.06 11.05 20.20
C PHE A 7 9.80 11.90 20.02
N LEU A 8 9.86 12.96 19.22
CA LEU A 8 8.72 13.81 18.92
C LEU A 8 7.63 13.02 18.17
N LEU A 9 7.99 12.30 17.11
CA LEU A 9 7.06 11.46 16.34
C LEU A 9 6.47 10.35 17.21
N ALA A 10 7.28 9.69 18.03
CA ALA A 10 6.81 8.69 18.97
C ALA A 10 5.77 9.31 19.92
N ALA A 11 6.06 10.48 20.52
CA ALA A 11 5.14 11.17 21.40
C ALA A 11 3.82 11.54 20.70
N ILE A 12 3.88 12.06 19.47
CA ILE A 12 2.70 12.39 18.66
C ILE A 12 1.86 11.14 18.36
N VAL A 13 2.48 10.04 17.94
CA VAL A 13 1.79 8.78 17.64
C VAL A 13 1.15 8.18 18.90
N PHE A 14 1.86 8.18 20.02
CA PHE A 14 1.31 7.72 21.30
C PHE A 14 0.15 8.61 21.75
N PHE A 15 0.29 9.93 21.64
CA PHE A 15 -0.77 10.87 22.00
C PHE A 15 -2.02 10.68 21.15
N ASN A 16 -1.86 10.60 19.82
CA ASN A 16 -2.96 10.31 18.89
C ASN A 16 -3.61 8.97 19.27
N ARG A 17 -2.83 7.90 19.38
CA ARG A 17 -3.35 6.57 19.73
C ARG A 17 -4.11 6.58 21.06
N TYR A 18 -3.57 7.17 22.13
CA TYR A 18 -4.25 7.18 23.43
C TYR A 18 -5.55 8.00 23.41
N LEU A 19 -5.55 9.16 22.74
CA LEU A 19 -6.72 10.03 22.64
C LEU A 19 -7.84 9.42 21.79
N PHE A 20 -7.48 8.63 20.76
CA PHE A 20 -8.44 7.91 19.91
C PHE A 20 -8.84 6.51 20.43
N LEU A 21 -8.02 5.84 21.25
CA LEU A 21 -8.29 4.47 21.76
C LEU A 21 -8.89 4.42 23.17
N GLU A 22 -8.97 5.51 23.93
CA GLU A 22 -9.63 5.50 25.24
C GLU A 22 -11.16 5.28 25.09
N PRO A 23 -11.71 4.12 25.53
CA PRO A 23 -13.12 3.79 25.33
C PRO A 23 -14.08 4.65 26.17
N LYS A 24 -13.58 5.35 27.19
CA LYS A 24 -14.36 6.21 28.10
C LYS A 24 -14.58 7.61 27.56
N VAL A 25 -13.73 8.09 26.66
CA VAL A 25 -14.00 9.32 25.90
C VAL A 25 -14.77 8.85 24.68
N ALA A 26 -16.09 8.70 24.82
CA ALA A 26 -16.98 8.34 23.74
C ALA A 26 -17.08 9.50 22.73
N ILE A 27 -15.98 9.78 22.02
CA ILE A 27 -15.98 10.62 20.82
C ILE A 27 -16.73 9.78 19.79
N GLN A 28 -18.05 9.94 19.76
CA GLN A 28 -18.90 9.39 18.72
C GLN A 28 -18.52 10.11 17.42
N PHE A 29 -17.55 9.56 16.69
CA PHE A 29 -17.25 10.03 15.35
C PHE A 29 -18.56 9.97 14.56
N PRO A 30 -18.99 11.08 13.92
CA PRO A 30 -20.16 11.04 13.08
C PRO A 30 -19.95 9.94 12.04
N MET A 31 -20.99 9.17 11.71
CA MET A 31 -20.95 8.11 10.69
C MET A 31 -20.28 8.54 9.38
N PHE A 32 -20.31 9.84 9.06
CA PHE A 32 -19.59 10.45 7.96
C PHE A 32 -18.06 10.32 8.06
N PHE A 33 -17.47 10.68 9.21
CA PHE A 33 -16.02 10.59 9.44
C PHE A 33 -15.54 9.14 9.46
N GLU A 34 -16.29 8.23 10.08
CA GLU A 34 -15.94 6.80 10.08
C GLU A 34 -15.93 6.22 8.66
N ARG A 35 -16.91 6.60 7.83
CA ARG A 35 -16.93 6.23 6.41
C ARG A 35 -15.71 6.80 5.68
N MET A 36 -15.39 8.08 5.85
CA MET A 36 -14.21 8.70 5.24
C MET A 36 -12.89 7.99 5.63
N LEU A 37 -12.73 7.64 6.91
CA LEU A 37 -11.57 6.92 7.42
C LEU A 37 -11.49 5.50 6.83
N LYS A 38 -12.62 4.80 6.67
CA LYS A 38 -12.67 3.48 6.00
C LYS A 38 -12.28 3.55 4.53
N TYR A 39 -12.61 4.63 3.82
CA TYR A 39 -12.18 4.84 2.43
C TYR A 39 -10.71 5.27 2.29
N SER A 40 -10.06 5.70 3.37
CA SER A 40 -8.65 6.13 3.34
C SER A 40 -7.70 4.98 3.00
N ALA A 41 -7.88 3.81 3.62
CA ALA A 41 -7.01 2.65 3.39
C ALA A 41 -6.94 2.20 1.90
N PRO A 42 -8.06 1.95 1.19
CA PRO A 42 -7.99 1.56 -0.22
C PRO A 42 -7.50 2.69 -1.13
N CYS A 43 -7.82 3.96 -0.81
CA CYS A 43 -7.35 5.12 -1.57
C CYS A 43 -5.84 5.32 -1.44
N LEU A 44 -5.30 5.18 -0.23
CA LEU A 44 -3.87 5.31 0.02
C LEU A 44 -3.09 4.17 -0.64
N LEU A 45 -3.63 2.95 -0.61
CA LEU A 45 -3.05 1.80 -1.31
C LEU A 45 -2.95 2.07 -2.82
N SER A 46 -4.02 2.54 -3.47
CA SER A 46 -4.00 2.84 -4.90
C SER A 46 -3.05 4.00 -5.22
N ALA A 47 -3.04 5.05 -4.39
CA ALA A 47 -2.16 6.20 -4.55
C ALA A 47 -0.67 5.82 -4.44
N ILE A 48 -0.32 4.79 -3.66
CA ILE A 48 1.05 4.29 -3.56
C ILE A 48 1.38 3.31 -4.69
N CYS A 49 0.47 2.39 -5.02
CA CYS A 49 0.72 1.37 -6.04
C CYS A 49 0.89 1.95 -7.45
N ILE A 50 0.04 2.90 -7.86
CA ILE A 50 0.07 3.49 -9.21
C ILE A 50 1.45 4.07 -9.57
N PRO A 51 2.06 4.96 -8.77
CA PRO A 51 3.37 5.51 -9.10
C PRO A 51 4.48 4.45 -9.08
N ILE A 52 4.43 3.46 -8.19
CA ILE A 52 5.42 2.36 -8.16
C ILE A 52 5.46 1.60 -9.50
N ILE A 53 4.31 1.46 -10.17
CA ILE A 53 4.21 0.72 -11.43
C ILE A 53 4.67 1.57 -12.62
N PHE A 54 4.30 2.86 -12.63
CA PHE A 54 4.48 3.73 -13.80
C PHE A 54 5.72 4.63 -13.74
N PHE A 55 6.18 5.02 -12.55
CA PHE A 55 7.30 5.94 -12.35
C PHE A 55 8.50 5.21 -11.75
N ASP A 56 9.66 5.39 -12.39
CA ASP A 56 10.94 4.95 -11.84
C ASP A 56 11.94 6.10 -12.00
N HIS A 57 12.47 6.56 -10.87
CA HIS A 57 13.52 7.57 -10.79
C HIS A 57 13.37 8.85 -11.64
N GLY A 58 12.13 9.30 -11.86
CA GLY A 58 11.84 10.58 -12.52
C GLY A 58 11.62 10.50 -14.03
N GLU A 59 11.71 9.31 -14.63
CA GLU A 59 11.29 9.08 -16.02
C GLU A 59 10.04 8.21 -16.09
N TRP A 60 9.20 8.50 -17.09
CA TRP A 60 8.07 7.65 -17.43
C TRP A 60 8.62 6.36 -18.04
N ARG A 61 8.41 5.24 -17.37
CA ARG A 61 8.95 3.98 -17.85
C ARG A 61 8.29 3.61 -19.18
N SER A 62 9.09 3.16 -20.14
CA SER A 62 8.60 2.62 -21.41
C SER A 62 7.56 1.51 -21.15
N LEU A 63 6.32 1.74 -21.58
CA LEU A 63 5.19 0.84 -21.37
C LEU A 63 5.38 -0.55 -21.99
N GLN A 64 6.27 -0.67 -22.98
CA GLN A 64 6.43 -1.87 -23.81
C GLN A 64 7.50 -2.85 -23.29
N GLY A 65 8.37 -2.44 -22.35
CA GLY A 65 9.49 -3.26 -21.87
C GLY A 65 9.54 -3.48 -20.36
N ASN A 66 8.45 -3.21 -19.64
CA ASN A 66 8.52 -3.07 -18.19
C ASN A 66 7.91 -4.26 -17.44
N SER A 67 8.77 -5.02 -16.76
CA SER A 67 8.37 -6.20 -15.95
C SER A 67 7.32 -5.87 -14.89
N TYR A 68 7.31 -4.65 -14.35
CA TYR A 68 6.32 -4.22 -13.34
C TYR A 68 4.90 -4.10 -13.89
N PHE A 69 4.74 -3.66 -15.15
CA PHE A 69 3.42 -3.52 -15.77
C PHE A 69 2.79 -4.90 -16.04
N TYR A 70 3.57 -5.80 -16.64
CA TYR A 70 3.14 -7.19 -16.88
C TYR A 70 2.87 -7.95 -15.59
N ALA A 71 3.74 -7.80 -14.58
CA ALA A 71 3.53 -8.41 -13.27
C ALA A 71 2.27 -7.86 -12.56
N THR A 72 1.96 -6.57 -12.72
CA THR A 72 0.73 -5.97 -12.16
C THR A 72 -0.52 -6.60 -12.78
N ILE A 73 -0.59 -6.68 -14.11
CA ILE A 73 -1.75 -7.28 -14.81
C ILE A 73 -1.92 -8.73 -14.36
N PHE A 74 -0.82 -9.49 -14.32
CA PHE A 74 -0.84 -10.86 -13.84
C PHE A 74 -1.30 -10.96 -12.39
N CYS A 75 -0.79 -10.12 -11.51
CA CYS A 75 -1.19 -10.07 -10.10
C CYS A 75 -2.70 -9.79 -9.93
N VAL A 76 -3.26 -8.86 -10.71
CA VAL A 76 -4.70 -8.55 -10.68
C VAL A 76 -5.52 -9.75 -11.14
N LEU A 77 -5.12 -10.40 -12.24
CA LEU A 77 -5.81 -11.59 -12.75
C LEU A 77 -5.78 -12.75 -11.74
N VAL A 78 -4.61 -13.02 -11.18
CA VAL A 78 -4.41 -14.06 -10.15
C VAL A 78 -5.22 -13.73 -8.89
N SER A 79 -5.23 -12.46 -8.44
CA SER A 79 -6.00 -12.05 -7.26
C SER A 79 -7.50 -12.12 -7.46
N LEU A 80 -8.00 -11.96 -8.69
CA LEU A 80 -9.42 -12.14 -9.00
C LEU A 80 -9.81 -13.62 -9.00
N PHE A 81 -8.91 -14.50 -9.44
CA PHE A 81 -9.17 -15.93 -9.55
C PHE A 81 -8.99 -16.67 -8.21
N LEU A 82 -8.01 -16.27 -7.39
CA LEU A 82 -7.71 -16.91 -6.11
C LEU A 82 -8.34 -16.16 -4.93
N ARG A 83 -9.28 -16.82 -4.24
CA ARG A 83 -9.80 -16.37 -2.93
C ARG A 83 -8.77 -16.40 -1.80
N LYS A 84 -7.52 -16.83 -2.05
CA LYS A 84 -6.45 -16.98 -1.05
C LYS A 84 -5.35 -15.94 -1.30
N ILE A 85 -5.35 -14.89 -0.48
CA ILE A 85 -4.45 -13.73 -0.61
C ILE A 85 -2.95 -14.13 -0.59
N LEU A 86 -2.58 -15.07 0.29
CA LEU A 86 -1.19 -15.54 0.42
C LEU A 86 -0.69 -16.24 -0.85
N ILE A 87 -1.54 -17.07 -1.45
CA ILE A 87 -1.18 -17.81 -2.68
C ILE A 87 -1.09 -16.83 -3.85
N SER A 88 -2.02 -15.88 -3.95
CA SER A 88 -1.98 -14.85 -4.98
C SER A 88 -0.69 -14.03 -4.91
N LEU A 89 -0.28 -13.62 -3.71
CA LEU A 89 0.97 -12.89 -3.50
C LEU A 89 2.21 -13.71 -3.85
N ALA A 90 2.25 -14.98 -3.42
CA ALA A 90 3.37 -15.87 -3.74
C ALA A 90 3.50 -16.09 -5.25
N LEU A 91 2.37 -16.31 -5.95
CA LEU A 91 2.35 -16.50 -7.40
C LEU A 91 2.80 -15.23 -8.15
N SER A 92 2.32 -14.06 -7.73
CA SER A 92 2.68 -12.79 -8.37
C SER A 92 4.16 -12.47 -8.16
N LEU A 93 4.73 -12.75 -6.98
CA LEU A 93 6.16 -12.59 -6.73
C LEU A 93 6.98 -13.55 -7.60
N LEU A 94 6.61 -14.83 -7.64
CA LEU A 94 7.31 -15.82 -8.47
C LEU A 94 7.30 -15.42 -9.95
N PHE A 95 6.15 -14.93 -10.44
CA PHE A 95 6.04 -14.46 -11.81
C PHE A 95 6.89 -13.22 -12.08
N PHE A 96 6.92 -12.26 -11.14
CA PHE A 96 7.77 -11.08 -11.25
C PHE A 96 9.26 -11.46 -11.32
N TYR A 97 9.73 -12.30 -10.40
CA TYR A 97 11.12 -12.77 -10.39
C TYR A 97 11.47 -13.59 -11.64
N ALA A 98 10.54 -14.41 -12.13
CA ALA A 98 10.74 -15.16 -13.36
C ALA A 98 10.86 -14.23 -14.58
N LEU A 99 10.05 -13.17 -14.66
CA LEU A 99 10.16 -12.17 -15.72
C LEU A 99 11.47 -11.39 -15.65
N GLU A 100 11.89 -10.98 -14.45
CA GLU A 100 13.15 -10.29 -14.25
C GLU A 100 14.33 -11.18 -14.67
N ALA A 101 14.35 -12.45 -14.24
CA ALA A 101 15.44 -13.38 -14.54
C ALA A 101 15.49 -13.87 -16.01
N TRP A 102 14.38 -13.76 -16.76
CA TRP A 102 14.31 -14.23 -18.15
C TRP A 102 14.49 -13.10 -19.17
N VAL A 103 14.20 -11.85 -18.79
CA VAL A 103 14.21 -10.67 -19.69
C VAL A 103 15.40 -9.73 -19.45
N PHE A 104 15.97 -9.69 -18.23
CA PHE A 104 17.16 -8.92 -17.88
C PHE A 104 18.33 -9.83 -17.50
#